data_AF-A0A7Y6QLD1-F1
#
_entry.id   AF-A0A7Y6QLD1-F1
#
_cell.length_a   1.000
_cell.length_b   1.000
_cell.length_c   1.000
_cell.angle_alpha   90.00
_cell.angle_beta   90.00
_cell.angle_gamma   90.00
#
_symmetry.space_group_name_H-M   'P 1'
#
loop_
_entity.id
_entity.type
_entity.pdbx_description
1 polymer ?
#
loop_
_entity_poly.entity_id
_entity_poly.type
_entity_poly.pdbx_seq_one_letter_code
_entity_poly.pdbx_strand_id
1 'polypeptide(L)' 'MTRRFDTYTAERIGIALLTRDAFGMGAAITYALLCGIPLRLIEHVFARAKDKVRDYGSLPRPTPDRRIKPVNNTRN' A
#
# COMPACT_ATOMS: atom_id res chain seq x y z
N MET A 1 -1.18 -8.19 21.50
CA MET A 1 0.02 -8.28 20.64
C MET A 1 0.24 -6.92 19.98
N THR A 2 1.08 -6.06 20.55
CA THR A 2 1.28 -4.69 20.06
C THR A 2 2.37 -4.72 18.99
N ARG A 3 1.97 -4.57 17.73
CA ARG A 3 2.91 -4.57 16.58
C ARG A 3 3.79 -3.33 16.70
N ARG A 4 5.11 -3.48 16.91
CA ARG A 4 6.04 -2.35 16.85
C ARG A 4 6.08 -1.85 15.41
N PHE A 5 5.72 -0.58 15.21
CA PHE A 5 5.85 0.09 13.91
C PHE A 5 7.27 0.62 13.80
N ASP A 6 8.02 0.10 12.83
CA ASP A 6 9.34 0.61 12.48
C ASP A 6 9.18 1.81 11.53
N THR A 7 9.03 3.00 12.13
CA THR A 7 8.85 4.26 11.40
C THR A 7 10.12 4.69 10.69
N TYR A 8 11.29 4.38 11.26
CA TYR A 8 12.58 4.78 10.73
C TYR A 8 12.90 4.12 9.39
N THR A 9 12.70 2.80 9.31
CA THR A 9 12.87 2.07 8.04
C THR A 9 11.82 2.52 7.01
N ALA A 10 10.58 2.79 7.44
CA ALA A 10 9.52 3.24 6.55
C ALA A 10 9.84 4.61 5.91
N GLU A 11 10.36 5.55 6.69
CA GLU A 11 10.75 6.88 6.20
C GLU A 11 11.84 6.80 5.13
N ARG A 12 12.90 6.02 5.38
CA ARG A 12 14.00 5.82 4.43
C ARG A 12 13.54 5.15 3.13
N ILE A 13 12.62 4.19 3.22
CA ILE A 13 11.99 3.59 2.03
C ILE A 13 11.19 4.65 1.27
N GLY A 14 10.44 5.50 1.97
CA GLY A 14 9.71 6.61 1.37
C GLY A 14 10.61 7.52 0.56
N ILE A 15 11.74 7.95 1.14
CA ILE A 15 12.72 8.79 0.44
C ILE A 15 13.32 8.04 -0.75
N ALA A 16 13.67 6.76 -0.60
CA ALA A 16 14.23 5.97 -1.69
C ALA A 16 13.26 5.85 -2.89
N LEU A 17 11.95 5.74 -2.64
CA LEU A 17 10.92 5.75 -3.68
C LEU A 17 10.79 7.11 -4.36
N LEU A 18 10.84 8.21 -3.60
CA LEU A 18 10.86 9.56 -4.18
C LEU A 18 12.12 9.79 -5.03
N THR A 19 13.28 9.32 -4.56
CA THR A 19 14.54 9.34 -5.30
C THR A 19 14.42 8.56 -6.61
N ARG A 20 13.73 7.41 -6.60
CA ARG A 20 13.45 6.64 -7.83
C ARG A 20 12.65 7.46 -8.83
N ASP A 21 11.65 8.19 -8.35
CA ASP A 21 10.76 8.96 -9.21
C ASP A 21 11.41 10.23 -9.76
N ALA A 22 12.33 10.85 -9.00
CA ALA A 22 13.05 12.05 -9.41
C ALA A 22 14.31 11.77 -10.25
N PHE A 23 15.08 10.74 -9.90
CA PHE A 23 16.43 10.50 -10.45
C PHE A 23 16.62 9.10 -11.05
N GLY A 24 15.59 8.25 -11.01
CA GLY A 24 15.63 6.90 -11.55
C GLY A 24 16.13 5.83 -10.59
N MET A 25 16.10 4.59 -11.06
CA MET A 25 16.30 3.38 -10.26
C MET A 25 17.69 3.26 -9.63
N GLY A 26 18.75 3.63 -10.36
CA GLY A 26 20.12 3.54 -9.86
C GLY A 26 20.34 4.39 -8.61
N ALA A 27 19.95 5.67 -8.66
CA ALA A 27 20.06 6.61 -7.54
C ALA A 27 19.27 6.13 -6.31
N ALA A 28 18.08 5.55 -6.52
CA ALA A 28 17.25 5.02 -5.46
C ALA A 28 17.89 3.83 -4.73
N ILE A 29 18.46 2.88 -5.48
CA ILE A 29 19.17 1.73 -4.90
C ILE A 29 20.40 2.21 -4.13
N THR A 30 21.20 3.11 -4.71
CA THR A 30 22.38 3.66 -4.04
C THR A 30 22.00 4.35 -2.73
N TYR A 31 20.96 5.19 -2.74
CA TYR A 31 20.45 5.83 -1.53
C TYR A 31 19.99 4.80 -0.48
N ALA A 32 19.24 3.77 -0.88
CA ALA A 32 18.74 2.74 0.02
C ALA A 32 19.88 1.93 0.67
N LEU A 33 20.93 1.61 -0.09
CA LEU A 33 22.14 0.95 0.40
C LEU A 33 22.91 1.84 1.38
N LEU A 34 23.09 3.14 1.07
CA LEU A 34 23.77 4.09 1.97
C LEU A 34 23.01 4.30 3.28
N CYS A 35 21.67 4.23 3.23
CA CYS A 35 20.85 4.25 4.43
C CYS A 35 20.91 2.93 5.23
N GLY A 36 21.57 1.88 4.73
CA GLY A 36 21.64 0.60 5.42
C GLY A 36 20.32 -0.18 5.41
N ILE A 37 19.45 0.05 4.42
CA ILE A 37 18.24 -0.76 4.24
C ILE A 37 18.68 -2.18 3.84
N PRO A 38 18.15 -3.25 4.46
CA PRO A 38 18.51 -4.62 4.10
C PRO A 38 18.24 -4.91 2.62
N LEU A 39 19.20 -5.54 1.93
CA LEU A 39 19.12 -5.81 0.48
C LEU A 39 17.83 -6.53 0.09
N ARG A 40 17.42 -7.55 0.86
CA ARG A 40 16.16 -8.28 0.63
C ARG A 40 14.94 -7.37 0.63
N LEU A 41 14.95 -6.33 1.46
CA LEU A 41 13.84 -5.37 1.55
C LEU A 41 13.88 -4.41 0.36
N ILE A 42 15.08 -3.97 -0.06
CA ILE A 42 15.29 -3.19 -1.29
C ILE A 42 14.71 -3.96 -2.49
N GLU A 43 15.15 -5.20 -2.70
CA GLU A 43 14.67 -6.06 -3.79
C GLU A 43 13.15 -6.19 -3.77
N HIS A 44 12.57 -6.48 -2.60
CA HIS A 44 11.13 -6.66 -2.47
C HIS A 44 10.32 -5.38 -2.74
N VAL A 45 10.79 -4.22 -2.26
CA VAL A 45 10.11 -2.93 -2.48
C VAL A 45 10.22 -2.51 -3.94
N PHE A 46 11.43 -2.59 -4.50
CA PHE A 46 11.70 -2.09 -5.84
C PHE A 46 11.30 -3.05 -6.97
N ALA A 47 11.09 -4.34 -6.70
CA ALA A 47 10.51 -5.28 -7.66
C ALA A 47 9.03 -4.96 -8.00
N ARG A 48 8.37 -4.10 -7.21
CA ARG A 48 7.00 -3.67 -7.51
C ARG A 48 7.00 -2.66 -8.65
N ALA A 49 6.25 -2.98 -9.70
CA ALA A 49 5.98 -2.05 -10.80
C ALA A 49 5.44 -0.73 -10.26
N LYS A 50 6.02 0.39 -10.70
CA LYS A 50 5.68 1.75 -10.28
C LYS A 50 4.19 2.05 -10.43
N ASP A 51 3.58 1.53 -11.48
CA ASP A 51 2.19 1.82 -11.85
C ASP A 51 1.20 0.72 -11.43
N LYS A 52 1.66 -0.35 -10.76
CA LYS A 52 0.75 -1.28 -10.10
C LYS A 52 0.25 -0.66 -8.80
N VAL A 53 -0.64 0.31 -8.94
CA VAL A 53 -1.63 0.59 -7.90
C VAL A 53 -2.38 -0.72 -7.67
N ARG A 54 -2.69 -1.05 -6.41
CA ARG A 54 -3.64 -2.14 -6.13
C ARG A 54 -4.83 -1.90 -7.04
N ASP A 55 -5.11 -2.88 -7.91
CA ASP A 55 -6.31 -2.84 -8.72
C ASP A 55 -7.45 -2.68 -7.71
N TYR A 56 -8.06 -1.48 -7.68
CA TYR A 56 -9.30 -1.26 -6.96
C TYR A 56 -10.38 -1.95 -7.77
N GLY A 57 -10.24 -3.25 -7.98
CA GLY A 57 -11.25 -4.10 -8.57
C GLY A 57 -12.46 -3.96 -7.68
N SER A 58 -13.43 -3.18 -8.17
CA SER A 58 -14.75 -2.95 -7.59
C SER A 58 -14.75 -2.91 -6.06
N LEU A 59 -14.78 -1.71 -5.46
CA LEU A 59 -15.35 -1.56 -4.12
C LEU A 59 -16.58 -2.48 -4.05
N PRO A 60 -16.63 -3.46 -3.14
CA PRO A 60 -17.77 -4.36 -3.06
C PRO A 60 -19.00 -3.49 -2.97
N ARG A 61 -19.94 -3.64 -3.92
CA ARG A 61 -21.24 -2.98 -3.87
C ARG A 61 -21.75 -3.14 -2.44
N PRO A 62 -22.19 -2.06 -1.76
CA PRO A 62 -22.70 -2.17 -0.42
C PRO A 62 -23.78 -3.25 -0.42
N THR A 63 -23.50 -4.35 0.27
CA THR A 63 -24.43 -5.46 0.42
C THR A 63 -25.68 -4.86 1.07
N PRO A 64 -26.90 -5.07 0.51
CA PRO A 64 -28.10 -4.55 1.13
C PRO A 64 -28.16 -5.04 2.58
N ASP A 65 -28.29 -4.09 3.51
CA ASP A 65 -28.29 -4.36 4.93
C ASP A 65 -29.40 -5.36 5.24
N ARG A 66 -29.03 -6.55 5.74
CA ARG A 66 -29.97 -7.61 6.11
C ARG A 66 -30.90 -7.21 7.27
N ARG A 67 -30.63 -6.09 7.94
CA ARG A 67 -31.49 -5.52 8.99
C ARG A 67 -32.69 -4.76 8.44
N ILE A 68 -32.69 -4.40 7.15
CA ILE A 68 -33.84 -3.78 6.51
C ILE A 68 -34.86 -4.88 6.24
N LYS A 69 -35.77 -5.11 7.19
CA LYS A 69 -36.95 -5.94 6.94
C LYS A 69 -37.78 -5.27 5.84
N PRO A 70 -38.25 -5.99 4.82
CA PRO A 70 -39.22 -5.44 3.89
C PRO A 70 -40.45 -5.02 4.68
N VAL A 71 -40.86 -3.76 4.53
CA VAL A 71 -42.14 -3.27 5.04
C VAL A 71 -43.22 -3.99 4.24
N ASN A 72 -43.75 -5.08 4.79
CA ASN A 72 -44.94 -5.73 4.26
C ASN A 72 -46.12 -4.79 4.49
N ASN A 73 -46.46 -4.02 3.45
CA ASN A 73 -47.58 -3.11 3.46
C ASN A 73 -48.87 -3.93 3.20
N THR A 74 -49.38 -4.61 4.22
CA THR A 74 -50.73 -5.20 4.20
C THR A 74 -51.75 -4.07 4.32
N ARG A 75 -52.29 -3.65 3.18
CA ARG A 75 -53.48 -2.80 3.12
C ARG A 75 -54.72 -3.70 3.26
N ASN A 76 -55.54 -3.43 4.28
CA ASN A 76 -56.94 -3.85 4.34
C ASN A 76 -57.78 -3.04 3.34
#